data_AF-A0AAP0C7J2-F1
#
_entry.id   AF-A0AAP0C7J2-F1
#
_cell.length_a   1.000
_cell.length_b   1.000
_cell.length_c   1.000
_cell.angle_alpha   90.00
_cell.angle_beta   90.00
_cell.angle_gamma   90.00
#
_symmetry.space_group_name_H-M   'P 1'
#
loop_
_entity.id
_entity.type
_entity.pdbx_description
1 polymer ?
#
loop_
_entity_poly.entity_id
_entity_poly.type
_entity_poly.pdbx_seq_one_letter_code
_entity_poly.pdbx_strand_id
1 'polypeptide(L)'
;MSVRLGLRRSVSTSLAKTMSQELNSSPPAPATATAAGVTSTSATKKPLWPSVLRWIPTSVDHIISAEKRLLSLVKTPYTQEQVNIGSGPPGSKVTWFRSTSNEPRFINTLTFDSKEGAPTLVMVHGYAAAQGFFFRNFDVLAQHFRVIAIDQIG
;
A
#
# COMPACT_ATOMS: atom_id res chain seq x y z
N MET A 1 4.27 46.29 8.05
CA MET A 1 4.47 44.83 7.98
C MET A 1 3.74 44.32 6.74
N SER A 2 4.46 43.86 5.71
CA SER A 2 3.88 43.46 4.44
C SER A 2 4.25 42.00 4.15
N VAL A 3 3.24 41.12 4.13
CA VAL A 3 3.41 39.68 3.87
C VAL A 3 3.24 39.44 2.36
N ARG A 4 4.29 38.94 1.70
CA ARG A 4 4.20 38.47 0.31
C ARG A 4 3.73 37.01 0.30
N LEU A 5 2.58 36.77 -0.33
CA LEU A 5 2.06 35.43 -0.62
C LEU A 5 2.82 34.86 -1.84
N GLY A 6 3.61 33.81 -1.63
CA GLY A 6 4.35 33.11 -2.68
C GLY A 6 3.48 32.11 -3.45
N LEU A 7 3.57 32.19 -4.77
CA LEU A 7 2.94 31.40 -5.84
C LEU A 7 2.93 29.88 -5.57
N ARG A 8 1.73 29.25 -5.61
CA ARG A 8 1.60 27.78 -5.67
C ARG A 8 1.82 27.30 -7.10
N ARG A 9 2.85 26.47 -7.29
CA ARG A 9 3.15 25.76 -8.54
C ARG A 9 2.08 24.67 -8.76
N SER A 10 1.31 24.78 -9.84
CA SER A 10 0.37 23.75 -10.27
C SER A 10 1.12 22.65 -11.01
N VAL A 11 1.20 21.45 -10.44
CA VAL A 11 1.75 20.26 -11.11
C VAL A 11 0.62 19.51 -11.79
N SER A 12 0.75 19.31 -13.09
CA SER A 12 -0.25 18.69 -13.98
C SER A 12 -0.55 17.23 -13.60
N THR A 13 -1.82 16.90 -13.43
CA THR A 13 -2.33 15.63 -12.88
C THR A 13 -2.66 14.57 -13.94
N SER A 14 -1.85 14.42 -14.99
CA SER A 14 -2.16 13.45 -16.05
C SER A 14 -2.09 11.99 -15.56
N LEU A 15 -1.20 11.67 -14.61
CA LEU A 15 -1.02 10.31 -14.06
C LEU A 15 -2.13 9.87 -13.09
N ALA A 16 -2.71 10.79 -12.32
CA ALA A 16 -3.81 10.48 -11.38
C ALA A 16 -5.12 10.11 -12.10
N LYS A 17 -5.26 10.52 -13.37
CA LYS A 17 -6.44 10.24 -14.19
C LYS A 17 -6.47 8.78 -14.67
N THR A 18 -5.30 8.19 -14.92
CA THR A 18 -5.18 6.81 -15.43
C THR A 18 -5.63 5.77 -14.41
N MET A 19 -5.25 5.91 -13.13
CA MET A 19 -5.68 4.98 -12.08
C MET A 19 -7.17 5.14 -11.68
N SER A 20 -7.75 6.32 -11.89
CA SER A 20 -9.17 6.55 -11.59
C SER A 20 -10.10 5.97 -12.66
N GLN A 21 -9.60 5.66 -13.87
CA GLN A 21 -10.42 5.15 -14.98
C GLN A 21 -10.60 3.62 -14.96
N GLU A 22 -9.71 2.86 -14.33
CA GLU A 22 -9.91 1.41 -14.16
C GLU A 22 -11.05 1.07 -13.17
N LEU A 23 -11.40 2.00 -12.27
CA LEU A 23 -12.45 1.80 -11.28
C LEU A 23 -13.88 1.79 -11.88
N ASN A 24 -14.05 2.22 -13.13
CA ASN A 24 -15.37 2.41 -13.75
C ASN A 24 -15.63 1.53 -14.99
N SER A 25 -14.70 0.64 -15.33
CA SER A 25 -14.81 -0.17 -16.56
C SER A 25 -15.32 -1.57 -16.22
N SER A 26 -16.63 -1.71 -16.02
CA SER A 26 -17.31 -3.01 -16.15
C SER A 26 -17.81 -3.14 -17.59
N PRO A 27 -17.55 -4.25 -18.32
CA PRO A 27 -18.05 -4.42 -19.67
C PRO A 27 -19.59 -4.57 -19.66
N PRO A 28 -20.34 -3.93 -20.58
CA PRO A 28 -21.78 -4.12 -20.66
C PRO A 28 -22.12 -5.51 -21.20
N ALA A 29 -23.08 -6.18 -20.54
CA ALA A 29 -23.74 -7.38 -21.06
C ALA A 29 -24.59 -7.04 -22.30
N PRO A 30 -24.79 -7.97 -23.25
CA PRO A 30 -25.52 -7.67 -24.49
C PRO A 30 -27.01 -7.46 -24.22
N ALA A 31 -27.55 -6.41 -24.84
CA ALA A 31 -28.89 -5.88 -24.64
C ALA A 31 -29.97 -6.76 -25.27
N THR A 32 -31.06 -6.99 -24.52
CA THR A 32 -32.40 -7.25 -25.08
C THR A 32 -33.28 -6.05 -24.73
N ALA A 33 -33.84 -5.42 -25.75
CA ALA A 33 -34.66 -4.22 -25.64
C ALA A 33 -36.04 -4.52 -25.05
N THR A 34 -36.58 -3.65 -24.19
CA THR A 34 -37.98 -3.15 -24.22
C THR A 34 -38.23 -2.07 -23.14
N ALA A 35 -38.93 -1.01 -23.57
CA ALA A 35 -39.74 -0.02 -22.85
C ALA A 35 -39.09 1.04 -21.94
N ALA A 36 -39.38 2.29 -22.32
CA ALA A 36 -39.09 3.53 -21.60
C ALA A 36 -39.91 3.66 -20.31
N GLY A 37 -39.23 3.95 -19.21
CA GLY A 37 -39.80 4.31 -17.92
C GLY A 37 -38.96 5.41 -17.27
N VAL A 38 -39.61 6.54 -17.01
CA VAL A 38 -39.13 7.80 -16.41
C VAL A 38 -37.92 7.65 -15.47
N THR A 39 -36.76 8.18 -15.88
CA THR A 39 -35.56 8.26 -15.04
C THR A 39 -35.69 9.44 -14.08
N SER A 40 -36.12 9.18 -12.84
CA SER A 40 -35.98 10.12 -11.74
C SER A 40 -34.50 10.28 -11.41
N THR A 41 -33.90 11.40 -11.83
CA THR A 41 -32.53 11.77 -11.47
C THR A 41 -32.48 12.18 -10.00
N SER A 42 -32.40 11.21 -9.11
CA SER A 42 -32.05 11.46 -7.72
C SER A 42 -30.60 11.95 -7.67
N ALA A 43 -30.42 13.26 -7.53
CA ALA A 43 -29.12 13.88 -7.31
C ALA A 43 -28.57 13.38 -5.96
N THR A 44 -27.70 12.37 -6.02
CA THR A 44 -26.97 11.89 -4.85
C THR A 44 -26.02 12.99 -4.38
N LYS A 45 -26.38 13.65 -3.27
CA LYS A 45 -25.52 14.66 -2.64
C LYS A 45 -24.22 13.97 -2.23
N LYS A 46 -23.14 14.20 -2.98
CA LYS A 46 -21.82 13.68 -2.65
C LYS A 46 -21.43 14.25 -1.27
N PRO A 47 -21.03 13.40 -0.30
CA PRO A 47 -20.67 13.88 1.02
C PRO A 47 -19.46 14.81 0.90
N LEU A 48 -19.57 16.01 1.47
CA LEU A 48 -18.55 17.07 1.51
C LEU A 48 -17.43 16.72 2.51
N TRP A 49 -16.90 15.50 2.46
CA TRP A 49 -15.71 15.16 3.22
C TRP A 49 -14.56 15.99 2.69
N PRO A 50 -13.92 16.83 3.52
CA PRO A 50 -12.81 17.66 3.08
C PRO A 50 -11.72 16.75 2.53
N SER A 51 -11.24 17.04 1.31
CA SER A 51 -10.20 16.23 0.64
C SER A 51 -8.92 16.12 1.45
N VAL A 52 -8.72 17.02 2.42
CA VAL A 52 -7.60 17.02 3.37
C VAL A 52 -7.68 15.87 4.38
N LEU A 53 -8.88 15.41 4.73
CA LEU A 53 -9.08 14.24 5.60
C LEU A 53 -9.22 12.94 4.81
N ARG A 54 -9.26 13.01 3.47
CA ARG A 54 -9.24 11.82 2.63
C ARG A 54 -7.84 11.21 2.73
N TRP A 55 -7.75 9.96 3.17
CA TRP A 55 -6.52 9.19 3.09
C TRP A 55 -6.02 9.23 1.65
N ILE A 56 -4.90 9.91 1.43
CA ILE A 56 -4.17 9.86 0.18
C ILE A 56 -3.10 8.80 0.45
N PRO A 57 -3.07 7.68 -0.31
CA PRO A 57 -1.97 6.75 -0.19
C PRO A 57 -0.68 7.55 -0.36
N THR A 58 0.16 7.57 0.67
CA THR A 58 1.49 8.17 0.59
C THR A 58 2.19 7.55 -0.61
N SER A 59 2.92 8.36 -1.39
CA SER A 59 3.64 7.84 -2.55
C SER A 59 4.52 6.66 -2.12
N VAL A 60 4.50 5.59 -2.92
CA VAL A 60 5.30 4.38 -2.68
C VAL A 60 6.77 4.76 -2.45
N ASP A 61 7.28 5.71 -3.23
CA ASP A 61 8.64 6.24 -3.08
C ASP A 61 8.91 6.86 -1.70
N HIS A 62 7.94 7.59 -1.12
CA HIS A 62 8.10 8.16 0.21
C HIS A 62 8.12 7.07 1.27
N ILE A 63 7.29 6.04 1.16
CA ILE A 63 7.28 4.88 2.07
C ILE A 63 8.65 4.19 2.02
N ILE A 64 9.14 3.86 0.82
CA ILE A 64 10.44 3.22 0.62
C ILE A 64 11.57 4.11 1.16
N SER A 65 11.52 5.42 0.92
CA SER A 65 12.54 6.34 1.43
C SER A 65 12.55 6.42 2.96
N ALA A 66 11.37 6.41 3.58
CA ALA A 66 11.23 6.46 5.03
C ALA A 66 11.71 5.16 5.67
N GLU A 67 11.38 4.02 5.08
CA GLU A 67 11.87 2.71 5.50
C GLU A 67 13.40 2.67 5.45
N LYS A 68 14.00 3.00 4.29
CA LYS A 68 15.47 3.02 4.14
C LYS A 68 16.14 3.91 5.18
N ARG A 69 15.54 5.08 5.47
CA ARG A 69 16.05 5.99 6.50
C ARG A 69 15.97 5.37 7.90
N LEU A 70 14.88 4.70 8.25
CA LEU A 70 14.75 4.03 9.55
C LEU A 70 15.70 2.84 9.68
N LEU A 71 15.81 2.01 8.64
CA LEU A 71 16.69 0.84 8.63
C LEU A 71 18.17 1.23 8.64
N SER A 72 18.54 2.40 8.10
CA SER A 72 19.92 2.91 8.21
C SER A 72 20.39 3.16 9.64
N LEU A 73 19.48 3.24 10.61
CA LEU A 73 19.80 3.41 12.03
C LEU A 73 20.03 2.07 12.74
N VAL A 74 19.61 0.96 12.14
CA VAL A 74 19.73 -0.39 12.70
C VAL A 74 21.18 -0.83 12.55
N LYS A 75 21.78 -1.28 13.65
CA LYS A 75 23.20 -1.65 13.69
C LYS A 75 23.40 -3.13 13.37
N THR A 76 22.44 -3.96 13.76
CA THR A 76 22.50 -5.39 13.51
C THR A 76 22.37 -5.67 12.01
N PRO A 77 23.27 -6.48 11.41
CA PRO A 77 23.15 -6.89 10.03
C PRO A 77 21.82 -7.61 9.75
N TYR A 78 21.25 -7.36 8.58
CA TYR A 78 20.00 -7.95 8.14
C TYR A 78 20.01 -8.20 6.63
N THR A 79 19.16 -9.13 6.20
CA THR A 79 18.82 -9.31 4.78
C THR A 79 17.41 -8.77 4.53
N GLN A 80 17.26 -8.02 3.45
CA GLN A 80 15.96 -7.53 2.98
C GLN A 80 15.63 -8.21 1.67
N GLU A 81 14.50 -8.91 1.62
CA GLU A 81 14.07 -9.69 0.46
C GLU A 81 12.64 -9.33 0.07
N GLN A 82 12.39 -9.33 -1.24
CA GLN A 82 11.05 -9.27 -1.80
C GLN A 82 10.61 -10.70 -2.08
N VAL A 83 9.91 -11.30 -1.12
CA VAL A 83 9.51 -12.71 -1.18
C VAL A 83 8.31 -12.83 -2.11
N ASN A 84 8.49 -13.55 -3.21
CA ASN A 84 7.41 -13.80 -4.18
C ASN A 84 6.35 -14.72 -3.56
N ILE A 85 5.11 -14.25 -3.46
CA ILE A 85 3.97 -15.05 -2.97
C ILE A 85 3.12 -15.64 -4.10
N GLY A 86 3.60 -15.50 -5.34
CA GLY A 86 2.96 -16.00 -6.55
C GLY A 86 1.88 -15.08 -7.10
N SER A 87 1.29 -15.54 -8.19
CA SER A 87 0.01 -15.06 -8.71
C SER A 87 -1.11 -15.86 -8.07
N GLY A 88 -2.33 -15.30 -7.98
CA GLY A 88 -3.45 -16.14 -7.56
C GLY A 88 -3.81 -17.22 -8.59
N PRO A 89 -4.75 -18.11 -8.25
CA PRO A 89 -5.10 -19.27 -9.08
C PRO A 89 -5.41 -18.90 -10.55
N PRO A 90 -5.04 -19.74 -11.54
CA PRO A 90 -5.37 -19.52 -12.94
C PRO A 90 -6.89 -19.32 -13.13
N GLY A 91 -7.28 -18.25 -13.83
CA GLY A 91 -8.70 -17.89 -14.02
C GLY A 91 -9.36 -17.17 -12.84
N SER A 92 -8.70 -17.07 -11.69
CA SER A 92 -9.18 -16.22 -10.61
C SER A 92 -8.78 -14.77 -10.88
N LYS A 93 -9.77 -13.87 -10.92
CA LYS A 93 -9.50 -12.46 -10.66
C LYS A 93 -9.19 -12.37 -9.18
N VAL A 94 -7.93 -12.49 -8.80
CA VAL A 94 -7.55 -12.41 -7.40
C VAL A 94 -7.86 -11.00 -6.92
N THR A 95 -9.03 -10.86 -6.28
CA THR A 95 -9.51 -9.62 -5.70
C THR A 95 -8.77 -9.43 -4.38
N TRP A 96 -7.59 -8.85 -4.45
CA TRP A 96 -6.84 -8.44 -3.27
C TRP A 96 -7.07 -6.95 -3.06
N PHE A 97 -7.70 -6.61 -1.93
CA PHE A 97 -7.95 -5.24 -1.47
C PHE A 97 -8.25 -4.23 -2.60
N ARG A 98 -9.43 -4.33 -3.21
CA ARG A 98 -9.90 -3.44 -4.30
C ARG A 98 -9.06 -3.43 -5.59
N SER A 99 -8.08 -4.34 -5.73
CA SER A 99 -7.28 -4.52 -6.94
C SER A 99 -7.50 -5.93 -7.53
N THR A 100 -7.67 -6.00 -8.85
CA THR A 100 -7.68 -7.27 -9.61
C THR A 100 -6.48 -7.28 -10.54
N SER A 101 -5.48 -8.10 -10.24
CA SER A 101 -4.30 -8.29 -11.10
C SER A 101 -3.79 -9.72 -10.95
N ASN A 102 -3.27 -10.25 -12.06
CA ASN A 102 -2.65 -11.58 -12.14
C ASN A 102 -1.12 -11.51 -12.01
N GLU A 103 -0.55 -10.32 -11.86
CA GLU A 103 0.89 -10.15 -11.67
C GLU A 103 1.36 -10.79 -10.35
N PRO A 104 2.58 -11.38 -10.32
CA PRO A 104 3.19 -11.85 -9.09
C PRO A 104 3.29 -10.71 -8.07
N ARG A 105 2.98 -11.02 -6.81
CA ARG A 105 3.13 -10.07 -5.70
C ARG A 105 4.29 -10.48 -4.82
N PHE A 106 4.85 -9.47 -4.16
CA PHE A 106 6.00 -9.63 -3.30
C PHE A 106 5.68 -9.10 -1.91
N ILE A 107 6.21 -9.78 -0.91
CA ILE A 107 6.18 -9.36 0.48
C ILE A 107 7.59 -8.90 0.85
N ASN A 108 7.69 -7.64 1.25
CA ASN A 108 8.92 -7.09 1.79
C ASN A 108 9.18 -7.73 3.16
N THR A 109 10.32 -8.39 3.30
CA THR A 109 10.68 -9.18 4.48
C THR A 109 12.08 -8.83 4.94
N LEU A 110 12.25 -8.56 6.23
CA LEU A 110 13.55 -8.40 6.87
C LEU A 110 13.88 -9.61 7.71
N THR A 111 15.07 -10.18 7.49
CA THR A 111 15.59 -11.27 8.31
C THR A 111 16.85 -10.83 9.04
N PHE A 112 16.86 -11.01 10.36
CA PHE A 112 18.03 -10.88 11.21
C PHE A 112 18.43 -12.26 11.69
N ASP A 113 19.60 -12.71 11.25
CA ASP A 113 20.15 -13.96 11.74
C ASP A 113 20.57 -13.84 13.21
N SER A 114 20.58 -14.98 13.89
CA SER A 114 21.00 -15.07 15.28
C SER A 114 21.83 -16.34 15.48
N LYS A 115 22.25 -16.59 16.71
CA LYS A 115 23.04 -17.78 17.05
C LYS A 115 22.27 -19.05 16.71
N GLU A 116 23.00 -20.10 16.35
CA GLU A 116 22.41 -21.41 16.09
C GLU A 116 21.58 -21.88 17.31
N GLY A 117 20.38 -22.41 17.03
CA GLY A 117 19.43 -22.83 18.06
C GLY A 117 18.60 -21.71 18.70
N ALA A 118 18.79 -20.44 18.31
CA ALA A 118 17.92 -19.36 18.77
C ALA A 118 16.49 -19.53 18.25
N PRO A 119 15.45 -19.25 19.08
CA PRO A 119 14.07 -19.30 18.62
C PRO A 119 13.78 -18.23 17.57
N THR A 120 12.87 -18.54 16.64
CA THR A 120 12.41 -17.60 15.62
C THR A 120 11.31 -16.70 16.16
N LEU A 121 11.46 -15.39 15.99
CA LEU A 121 10.44 -14.39 16.28
C LEU A 121 9.92 -13.80 14.97
N VAL A 122 8.64 -14.03 14.67
CA VAL A 122 7.96 -13.42 13.52
C VAL A 122 7.24 -12.16 13.97
N MET A 123 7.55 -11.02 13.33
CA MET A 123 7.01 -9.72 13.65
C MET A 123 6.08 -9.25 12.53
N VAL A 124 4.82 -9.00 12.88
CA VAL A 124 3.77 -8.54 11.95
C VAL A 124 3.24 -7.21 12.48
N HIS A 125 3.27 -6.17 11.64
CA HIS A 125 2.78 -4.86 12.04
C HIS A 125 1.24 -4.78 11.98
N GLY A 126 0.69 -3.72 12.59
CA GLY A 126 -0.74 -3.42 12.55
C GLY A 126 -1.16 -2.54 11.37
N TYR A 127 -2.44 -2.15 11.37
CA TYR A 127 -3.02 -1.27 10.36
C TYR A 127 -2.28 0.07 10.24
N ALA A 128 -2.09 0.55 9.00
CA ALA A 128 -1.41 1.80 8.67
C ALA A 128 0.03 1.92 9.20
N ALA A 129 0.69 0.78 9.41
CA ALA A 129 2.10 0.66 9.71
C ALA A 129 2.80 -0.17 8.63
N ALA A 130 4.11 -0.30 8.77
CA ALA A 130 4.97 -1.18 7.98
C ALA A 130 5.98 -1.84 8.91
N GLN A 131 6.76 -2.79 8.43
CA GLN A 131 7.82 -3.45 9.23
C GLN A 131 8.81 -2.48 9.89
N GLY A 132 9.05 -1.30 9.28
CA GLY A 132 9.86 -0.22 9.85
C GLY A 132 9.35 0.34 11.19
N PHE A 133 8.09 0.06 11.58
CA PHE A 133 7.55 0.40 12.90
C PHE A 133 8.37 -0.20 14.05
N PHE A 134 9.00 -1.35 13.81
CA PHE A 134 9.79 -2.07 14.81
C PHE A 134 11.28 -1.66 14.84
N PHE A 135 11.69 -0.61 14.13
CA PHE A 135 13.12 -0.33 13.89
C PHE A 135 13.98 -0.21 15.17
N ARG A 136 13.40 0.30 16.27
CA ARG A 136 14.11 0.42 17.55
C ARG A 136 14.22 -0.89 18.31
N ASN A 137 13.42 -1.89 17.95
CA ASN A 137 13.39 -3.19 18.61
C ASN A 137 14.39 -4.17 17.99
N PHE A 138 14.70 -4.04 16.69
CA PHE A 138 15.50 -5.01 15.95
C PHE A 138 16.85 -5.33 16.60
N ASP A 139 17.63 -4.30 16.96
CA ASP A 139 18.97 -4.48 17.52
C ASP A 139 18.98 -5.30 18.82
N VAL A 140 17.93 -5.16 19.64
CA VAL A 140 17.81 -5.87 20.92
C VAL A 140 17.23 -7.27 20.69
N LEU A 141 16.19 -7.40 19.87
CA LEU A 141 15.53 -8.68 19.63
C LEU A 141 16.44 -9.66 18.89
N ALA A 142 17.23 -9.20 17.92
CA ALA A 142 18.14 -10.05 17.16
C ALA A 142 19.26 -10.69 18.01
N GLN A 143 19.54 -10.16 19.20
CA GLN A 143 20.49 -10.76 20.15
C GLN A 143 19.99 -12.07 20.76
N HIS A 144 18.67 -12.29 20.75
CA HIS A 144 18.01 -13.41 21.43
C HIS A 144 17.22 -14.30 20.47
N PHE A 145 16.79 -13.75 19.34
CA PHE A 145 15.91 -14.42 18.38
C PHE A 145 16.46 -14.28 16.97
N ARG A 146 16.20 -15.30 16.13
CA ARG A 146 16.18 -15.09 14.67
C ARG A 146 14.92 -14.27 14.36
N VAL A 147 15.07 -13.02 13.94
CA VAL A 147 13.93 -12.12 13.72
C VAL A 147 13.54 -12.15 12.25
N ILE A 148 12.24 -12.33 11.98
CA ILE A 148 11.64 -12.20 10.65
C ILE A 148 10.53 -11.15 10.74
N ALA A 149 10.75 -9.96 10.18
CA ALA A 149 9.74 -8.92 10.11
C ALA A 149 9.10 -8.92 8.71
N ILE A 150 7.77 -8.87 8.67
CA ILE A 150 6.98 -9.00 7.44
C ILE A 150 6.15 -7.74 7.24
N ASP A 151 6.26 -7.15 6.05
CA ASP A 151 5.40 -6.06 5.59
C ASP A 151 4.16 -6.63 4.89
N GLN A 152 3.00 -6.51 5.52
CA GLN A 152 1.75 -7.01 4.97
C GLN A 152 1.37 -6.28 3.68
N ILE A 153 0.66 -6.97 2.79
CA ILE A 153 0.14 -6.34 1.57
C ILE A 153 -1.00 -5.39 1.95
N GLY A 154 -0.84 -4.11 1.61
CA GLY A 154 -1.82 -3.05 1.84
C GLY A 154 -1.17 -1.68 1.95
#